data_AF-A0A1G4XHC5-F1
#
_entry.id   AF-A0A1G4XHC5-F1
#
_cell.length_a   1.000
_cell.length_b   1.000
_cell.length_c   1.000
_cell.angle_alpha   90.00
_cell.angle_beta   90.00
_cell.angle_gamma   90.00
#
_symmetry.space_group_name_H-M   'P 1'
#
loop_
_entity.id
_entity.type
_entity.pdbx_description
1 polymer ?
#
loop_
_entity_poly.entity_id
_entity_poly.type
_entity_poly.pdbx_seq_one_letter_code
_entity_poly.pdbx_strand_id
1 'polypeptide(L)'
;MMELSTWVLTKGNNIACSYKELIQFFVAFGTLSSVFVALYIATKNNRRDTFERNFSLLLEQHNDQLKSLLSRKDFGDKLSSILGLGSEKDLISCNKRMHQLDAYYGSYFRVLYYLLKHIDKNYYGADFLGKKRKFYTSMVRSFLGSEITLLLIINISHGNEENQYREYRRLIEKYMYLEHLILDGDTFASGCSESVRNGLMLEDSYNTENYVTGLEVLDDICKEYPISSFGNNDWKKLVLKVKDKNSNGVP
;
A
#
# COMPACT_ATOMS: atom_id res chain seq x y z
N MET A 1 -85.12 22.53 5.63
CA MET A 1 -84.38 21.47 4.89
C MET A 1 -83.20 22.00 4.06
N MET A 2 -83.19 23.26 3.62
CA MET A 2 -82.13 23.83 2.76
C MET A 2 -80.80 24.16 3.47
N GLU A 3 -80.79 24.40 4.79
CA GLU A 3 -79.56 24.73 5.54
C GLU A 3 -78.74 23.51 6.01
N LEU A 4 -79.40 22.36 6.18
CA LEU A 4 -78.73 21.12 6.56
C LEU A 4 -77.91 20.55 5.40
N SER A 5 -78.41 20.68 4.17
CA SER A 5 -77.69 20.26 2.97
C SER A 5 -76.48 21.16 2.68
N THR A 6 -76.59 22.47 2.85
CA THR A 6 -75.45 23.39 2.67
C THR A 6 -74.38 23.17 3.72
N TRP A 7 -74.73 22.96 5.00
CA TRP A 7 -73.75 22.67 6.05
C TRP A 7 -73.02 21.33 5.82
N VAL A 8 -73.74 20.28 5.44
CA VAL A 8 -73.14 18.95 5.14
C VAL A 8 -72.23 19.02 3.92
N LEU A 9 -72.64 19.72 2.85
CA LEU A 9 -71.82 19.89 1.65
C LEU A 9 -70.55 20.70 1.95
N THR A 10 -70.64 21.76 2.75
CA THR A 10 -69.49 22.60 3.11
C THR A 10 -68.50 21.83 4.00
N LYS A 11 -69.01 21.07 4.98
CA LYS A 11 -68.18 20.26 5.87
C LYS A 11 -67.54 19.07 5.15
N GLY A 12 -68.28 18.41 4.25
CA GLY A 12 -67.76 17.34 3.40
C GLY A 12 -66.67 17.82 2.43
N ASN A 13 -66.83 19.01 1.85
CA ASN A 13 -65.85 19.58 0.92
C ASN A 13 -64.54 20.00 1.64
N ASN A 14 -64.63 20.53 2.87
CA ASN A 14 -63.46 20.84 3.69
C ASN A 14 -62.69 19.57 4.12
N ILE A 15 -63.37 18.48 4.47
CA ILE A 15 -62.74 17.20 4.79
C ILE A 15 -62.06 16.61 3.55
N ALA A 16 -62.72 16.66 2.39
CA ALA A 16 -62.14 16.20 1.13
C ALA A 16 -60.93 17.04 0.68
N CYS A 17 -60.93 18.36 0.94
CA CYS A 17 -59.80 19.25 0.68
C CYS A 17 -58.60 18.91 1.56
N SER A 18 -58.82 18.73 2.87
CA SER A 18 -57.76 18.34 3.82
C SER A 18 -57.15 16.97 3.50
N TYR A 19 -57.95 16.00 3.05
CA TYR A 19 -57.44 14.69 2.61
C TYR A 19 -56.59 14.79 1.33
N LYS A 20 -56.98 15.64 0.36
CA LYS A 20 -56.17 15.91 -0.84
C LYS A 20 -54.84 16.56 -0.48
N GLU A 21 -54.83 17.53 0.44
CA GLU A 21 -53.62 18.19 0.93
C GLU A 21 -52.68 17.19 1.64
N LEU A 22 -53.23 16.28 2.45
CA LEU A 22 -52.45 15.24 3.13
C LEU A 22 -51.84 14.23 2.14
N ILE A 23 -52.59 13.82 1.10
CA ILE A 23 -52.03 12.98 0.02
C ILE A 23 -50.91 13.72 -0.70
N GLN A 24 -51.13 15.00 -1.06
CA GLN A 24 -50.12 15.81 -1.73
C GLN A 24 -48.87 15.98 -0.87
N PHE A 25 -49.02 16.13 0.45
CA PHE A 25 -47.89 16.16 1.39
C PHE A 25 -47.10 14.85 1.37
N PHE A 26 -47.74 13.69 1.46
CA PHE A 26 -47.02 12.41 1.42
C PHE A 26 -46.36 12.14 0.07
N VAL A 27 -46.98 12.56 -1.04
CA VAL A 27 -46.37 12.49 -2.37
C VAL A 27 -45.13 13.39 -2.42
N ALA A 28 -45.23 14.64 -1.96
CA ALA A 28 -44.12 15.59 -1.92
C ALA A 28 -42.99 15.12 -0.97
N PHE A 29 -43.35 14.52 0.17
CA PHE A 29 -42.38 13.96 1.10
C PHE A 29 -41.66 12.74 0.51
N GLY A 30 -42.41 11.87 -0.19
CA GLY A 30 -41.85 10.71 -0.89
C GLY A 30 -40.89 11.10 -2.01
N THR A 31 -41.24 12.12 -2.81
CA THR A 31 -40.36 12.63 -3.87
C THR A 31 -39.14 13.34 -3.30
N LEU A 32 -39.29 14.14 -2.24
CA LEU A 32 -38.15 14.79 -1.60
C LEU A 32 -37.19 13.76 -0.99
N SER A 33 -37.72 12.74 -0.31
CA SER A 33 -36.94 11.66 0.29
C SER A 33 -36.21 10.84 -0.77
N SER A 34 -36.86 10.52 -1.89
CA SER A 34 -36.22 9.78 -2.98
C SER A 34 -35.10 10.57 -3.65
N VAL A 35 -35.28 11.90 -3.82
CA VAL A 35 -34.23 12.79 -4.31
C VAL A 35 -33.04 12.83 -3.35
N PHE A 36 -33.28 12.93 -2.04
CA PHE A 36 -32.20 12.89 -1.05
C PHE A 36 -31.41 11.56 -1.09
N VAL A 37 -32.12 10.43 -1.15
CA VAL A 37 -31.48 9.10 -1.26
C VAL A 37 -30.70 8.98 -2.58
N ALA A 38 -31.27 9.42 -3.69
CA ALA A 38 -30.62 9.41 -5.00
C ALA A 38 -29.35 10.28 -5.00
N LEU A 39 -29.41 11.49 -4.42
CA LEU A 39 -28.27 12.39 -4.30
C LEU A 39 -27.17 11.79 -3.40
N TYR A 40 -27.55 11.15 -2.29
CA TYR A 40 -26.62 10.46 -1.42
C TYR A 40 -25.90 9.32 -2.14
N ILE A 41 -26.64 8.46 -2.84
CA ILE A 41 -26.07 7.35 -3.63
C ILE A 41 -25.19 7.89 -4.76
N ALA A 42 -25.64 8.92 -5.49
CA ALA A 42 -24.86 9.55 -6.55
C ALA A 42 -23.55 10.14 -6.03
N THR A 43 -23.58 10.83 -4.88
CA THR A 43 -22.38 11.41 -4.24
C THR A 43 -21.42 10.31 -3.80
N LYS A 44 -21.94 9.23 -3.20
CA LYS A 44 -21.14 8.08 -2.76
C LYS A 44 -20.48 7.38 -3.96
N ASN A 45 -21.22 7.16 -5.04
CA ASN A 45 -20.72 6.54 -6.26
C ASN A 45 -19.67 7.41 -6.93
N ASN A 46 -19.93 8.72 -7.09
CA ASN A 46 -18.97 9.65 -7.69
C ASN A 46 -17.62 9.67 -6.94
N ARG A 47 -17.63 9.66 -5.60
CA ARG A 47 -16.39 9.55 -4.79
C ARG A 47 -15.65 8.25 -5.05
N ARG A 48 -16.37 7.13 -5.15
CA ARG A 48 -15.78 5.82 -5.47
C ARG A 48 -15.19 5.84 -6.88
N ASP A 49 -15.94 6.31 -7.88
CA ASP A 49 -15.50 6.33 -9.28
C ASP A 49 -14.27 7.25 -9.45
N THR A 50 -14.25 8.39 -8.75
CA THR A 50 -13.09 9.27 -8.70
C THR A 50 -11.87 8.58 -8.08
N PHE A 51 -12.06 7.83 -6.99
CA PHE A 51 -10.99 7.04 -6.37
C PHE A 51 -10.44 5.99 -7.34
N GLU A 52 -11.32 5.19 -7.97
CA GLU A 52 -10.94 4.11 -8.89
C GLU A 52 -10.20 4.67 -10.11
N ARG A 53 -10.70 5.75 -10.70
CA ARG A 53 -10.02 6.42 -11.83
C ARG A 53 -8.62 6.89 -11.46
N ASN A 54 -8.48 7.55 -10.30
CA ASN A 54 -7.19 8.05 -9.84
C ASN A 54 -6.25 6.89 -9.47
N PHE A 55 -6.78 5.81 -8.87
CA PHE A 55 -6.01 4.61 -8.57
C PHE A 55 -5.48 3.96 -9.86
N SER A 56 -6.34 3.75 -10.86
CA SER A 56 -5.94 3.17 -12.14
C SER A 56 -4.85 3.99 -12.83
N LEU A 57 -5.00 5.32 -12.85
CA LEU A 57 -3.99 6.22 -13.42
C LEU A 57 -2.66 6.16 -12.66
N LEU A 58 -2.68 6.19 -11.33
CA LEU A 58 -1.47 6.09 -10.52
C LEU A 58 -0.81 4.70 -10.63
N LEU A 59 -1.61 3.64 -10.79
CA LEU A 59 -1.11 2.28 -10.99
C LEU A 59 -0.45 2.13 -12.37
N GLU A 60 -1.04 2.72 -13.41
CA GLU A 60 -0.44 2.78 -14.74
C GLU A 60 0.89 3.53 -14.71
N GLN A 61 0.93 4.71 -14.09
CA GLN A 61 2.17 5.47 -13.89
C GLN A 61 3.22 4.68 -13.10
N HIS A 62 2.82 3.96 -12.05
CA HIS A 62 3.68 3.06 -11.30
C HIS A 62 4.28 1.98 -12.20
N ASN A 63 3.45 1.32 -13.01
CA ASN A 63 3.88 0.23 -13.89
C ASN A 63 4.81 0.71 -14.99
N ASP A 64 4.54 1.89 -15.57
CA ASP A 64 5.40 2.49 -16.59
C ASP A 64 6.77 2.89 -16.01
N GLN A 65 6.79 3.51 -14.83
CA GLN A 65 8.04 3.87 -14.15
C GLN A 65 8.84 2.62 -13.74
N LEU A 66 8.16 1.59 -13.23
CA LEU A 66 8.78 0.31 -12.88
C LEU A 66 9.40 -0.37 -14.10
N LYS A 67 8.64 -0.45 -15.20
CA LYS A 67 9.12 -1.03 -16.46
C LYS A 67 10.28 -0.23 -17.02
N SER A 68 10.19 1.10 -17.00
CA SER A 68 11.28 1.98 -17.43
C SER A 68 12.54 1.73 -16.59
N LEU A 69 12.41 1.66 -15.27
CA LEU A 69 13.52 1.40 -14.35
C LEU A 69 14.19 0.05 -14.61
N LEU A 70 13.40 -1.04 -14.70
CA LEU A 70 13.89 -2.40 -14.94
C LEU A 70 14.47 -2.59 -16.35
N SER A 71 14.00 -1.83 -17.35
CA SER A 71 14.49 -1.92 -18.73
C SER A 71 15.86 -1.25 -18.95
N ARG A 72 16.38 -0.54 -17.95
CA ARG A 72 17.68 0.14 -18.08
C ARG A 72 18.81 -0.89 -17.96
N LYS A 73 19.78 -0.78 -18.87
CA LYS A 73 20.94 -1.69 -18.91
C LYS A 73 21.81 -1.62 -17.65
N ASP A 74 21.84 -0.45 -17.00
CA ASP A 74 22.66 -0.18 -15.82
C ASP A 74 21.95 -0.50 -14.48
N PHE A 75 20.72 -1.06 -14.53
CA PHE A 75 19.95 -1.37 -13.32
C PHE A 75 20.67 -2.37 -12.42
N GLY A 76 21.16 -3.47 -12.99
CA GLY A 76 21.85 -4.51 -12.24
C GLY A 76 23.16 -4.02 -11.61
N ASP A 77 23.94 -3.23 -12.36
CA ASP A 77 25.21 -2.66 -11.88
C ASP A 77 24.99 -1.67 -10.73
N LYS A 78 23.94 -0.84 -10.81
CA LYS A 78 23.59 0.09 -9.72
C LYS A 78 23.03 -0.61 -8.50
N LEU A 79 22.22 -1.65 -8.68
CA LEU A 79 21.73 -2.47 -7.57
C LEU A 79 22.90 -3.14 -6.84
N SER A 80 23.80 -3.76 -7.61
CA SER A 80 25.07 -4.32 -7.11
C SER A 80 25.88 -3.29 -6.31
N SER A 81 26.02 -2.06 -6.84
CA SER A 81 26.68 -0.96 -6.14
C SER A 81 26.00 -0.56 -4.82
N ILE A 82 24.66 -0.56 -4.75
CA ILE A 82 23.91 -0.25 -3.52
C ILE A 82 24.16 -1.31 -2.44
N LEU A 83 24.16 -2.59 -2.83
CA LEU A 83 24.43 -3.69 -1.92
C LEU A 83 25.88 -3.71 -1.44
N GLY A 84 26.75 -2.93 -2.08
CA GLY A 84 28.08 -2.63 -1.56
C GLY A 84 29.06 -3.77 -1.72
N LEU A 85 29.01 -4.49 -2.85
CA LEU A 85 29.99 -5.53 -3.16
C LEU A 85 31.41 -4.93 -3.07
N GLY A 86 32.20 -5.42 -2.10
CA GLY A 86 33.54 -4.95 -1.76
C GLY A 86 33.65 -3.84 -0.68
N SER A 87 32.57 -3.44 -0.01
CA SER A 87 32.54 -2.37 1.00
C SER A 87 31.58 -2.68 2.17
N GLU A 88 31.31 -1.73 3.07
CA GLU A 88 30.37 -1.88 4.20
C GLU A 88 28.99 -2.37 3.70
N LYS A 89 28.49 -3.49 4.23
CA LYS A 89 27.29 -4.20 3.74
C LYS A 89 26.06 -4.03 4.64
N ASP A 90 26.19 -3.24 5.69
CA ASP A 90 25.13 -2.95 6.64
C ASP A 90 23.99 -2.14 5.98
N LEU A 91 22.81 -2.20 6.62
CA LEU A 91 21.62 -1.51 6.11
C LEU A 91 21.78 0.01 6.03
N ILE A 92 22.57 0.63 6.90
CA ILE A 92 22.78 2.08 6.93
C ILE A 92 23.64 2.50 5.74
N SER A 93 24.71 1.75 5.46
CA SER A 93 25.58 1.98 4.31
C SER A 93 24.85 1.77 2.99
N CYS A 94 24.04 0.71 2.89
CA CYS A 94 23.15 0.50 1.73
C CYS A 94 22.18 1.67 1.54
N ASN A 95 21.57 2.16 2.62
CA ASN A 95 20.66 3.31 2.57
C ASN A 95 21.36 4.58 2.05
N LYS A 96 22.57 4.89 2.55
CA LYS A 96 23.37 6.04 2.09
C LYS A 96 23.68 5.96 0.60
N ARG A 97 24.15 4.81 0.11
CA ARG A 97 24.43 4.57 -1.31
C ARG A 97 23.18 4.70 -2.16
N MET A 98 22.04 4.22 -1.66
CA MET A 98 20.76 4.35 -2.36
C MET A 98 20.33 5.83 -2.50
N HIS A 99 20.51 6.66 -1.49
CA HIS A 99 20.20 8.09 -1.56
C HIS A 99 21.15 8.88 -2.47
N GLN A 100 22.40 8.46 -2.61
CA GLN A 100 23.30 9.00 -3.65
C GLN A 100 22.76 8.75 -5.06
N LEU A 101 21.92 7.72 -5.24
CA LEU A 101 21.24 7.37 -6.48
C LEU A 101 19.77 7.83 -6.51
N ASP A 102 19.39 8.84 -5.71
CA ASP A 102 18.01 9.36 -5.68
C ASP A 102 17.55 9.89 -7.05
N ALA A 103 18.45 10.48 -7.85
CA ALA A 103 18.13 10.88 -9.22
C ALA A 103 17.72 9.69 -10.12
N TYR A 104 18.19 8.49 -9.79
CA TYR A 104 17.89 7.27 -10.54
C TYR A 104 16.63 6.56 -10.03
N TYR A 105 16.54 6.32 -8.71
CA TYR A 105 15.46 5.53 -8.10
C TYR A 105 14.33 6.38 -7.50
N GLY A 106 14.61 7.62 -7.12
CA GLY A 106 13.71 8.46 -6.33
C GLY A 106 12.40 8.79 -7.02
N SER A 107 12.40 8.99 -8.35
CA SER A 107 11.16 9.22 -9.12
C SER A 107 10.17 8.07 -8.94
N TYR A 108 10.64 6.84 -9.13
CA TYR A 108 9.82 5.63 -8.99
C TYR A 108 9.28 5.50 -7.55
N PHE A 109 10.14 5.63 -6.54
CA PHE A 109 9.71 5.46 -5.15
C PHE A 109 8.76 6.55 -4.66
N ARG A 110 8.83 7.77 -5.21
CA ARG A 110 7.84 8.83 -4.95
C ARG A 110 6.49 8.46 -5.54
N VAL A 111 6.43 7.96 -6.78
CA VAL A 111 5.17 7.50 -7.41
C VAL A 111 4.55 6.38 -6.61
N LEU A 112 5.33 5.38 -6.20
CA LEU A 112 4.87 4.29 -5.34
C LEU A 112 4.33 4.84 -4.01
N TYR A 113 5.04 5.75 -3.34
CA TYR A 113 4.56 6.39 -2.11
C TYR A 113 3.22 7.11 -2.32
N TYR A 114 3.07 7.91 -3.39
CA TYR A 114 1.83 8.61 -3.70
C TYR A 114 0.66 7.65 -3.95
N LEU A 115 0.91 6.54 -4.64
CA LEU A 115 -0.09 5.49 -4.86
C LEU A 115 -0.55 4.88 -3.53
N LEU A 116 0.38 4.52 -2.64
CA LEU A 116 0.01 3.97 -1.32
C LEU A 116 -0.72 4.98 -0.45
N LYS A 117 -0.28 6.24 -0.47
CA LYS A 117 -0.92 7.34 0.24
C LYS A 117 -2.34 7.59 -0.27
N HIS A 118 -2.57 7.49 -1.58
CA HIS A 118 -3.90 7.59 -2.18
C HIS A 118 -4.82 6.48 -1.67
N ILE A 119 -4.33 5.23 -1.65
CA ILE A 119 -5.09 4.08 -1.11
C ILE A 119 -5.42 4.28 0.39
N ASP A 120 -4.46 4.76 1.19
CA ASP A 120 -4.65 4.91 2.64
C ASP A 120 -5.57 6.09 3.01
N LYS A 121 -5.50 7.21 2.28
CA LYS A 121 -6.24 8.43 2.63
C LYS A 121 -7.60 8.56 1.96
N ASN A 122 -7.73 8.14 0.70
CA ASN A 122 -8.88 8.48 -0.14
C ASN A 122 -9.88 7.33 -0.32
N TYR A 123 -9.78 6.25 0.45
CA TYR A 123 -10.78 5.18 0.36
C TYR A 123 -12.07 5.59 1.10
N TYR A 124 -13.15 5.82 0.34
CA TYR A 124 -14.46 6.24 0.83
C TYR A 124 -15.42 5.04 0.97
N GLY A 125 -15.56 4.48 2.17
CA GLY A 125 -16.61 3.49 2.46
C GLY A 125 -16.54 2.96 3.89
N ALA A 126 -17.54 3.25 4.73
CA ALA A 126 -17.62 2.78 6.11
C ALA A 126 -17.59 1.24 6.23
N ASP A 127 -18.10 0.55 5.21
CA ASP A 127 -18.12 -0.90 5.16
C ASP A 127 -16.82 -1.43 4.54
N PHE A 128 -16.05 -2.18 5.33
CA PHE A 128 -14.86 -2.92 4.88
C PHE A 128 -13.64 -2.08 4.46
N LEU A 129 -13.44 -0.89 5.05
CA LEU A 129 -12.23 -0.04 4.86
C LEU A 129 -10.92 -0.85 4.85
N GLY A 130 -10.73 -1.74 5.83
CA GLY A 130 -9.52 -2.55 5.93
C GLY A 130 -9.35 -3.56 4.78
N LYS A 131 -10.41 -4.30 4.43
CA LYS A 131 -10.33 -5.37 3.41
C LYS A 131 -10.05 -4.80 2.02
N LYS A 132 -10.73 -3.71 1.65
CA LYS A 132 -10.54 -3.06 0.35
C LYS A 132 -9.18 -2.39 0.22
N ARG A 133 -8.71 -1.67 1.26
CA ARG A 133 -7.35 -1.11 1.25
C ARG A 133 -6.31 -2.22 1.07
N LYS A 134 -6.44 -3.31 1.84
CA LYS A 134 -5.57 -4.48 1.71
C LYS A 134 -5.61 -5.07 0.29
N PHE A 135 -6.79 -5.13 -0.34
CA PHE A 135 -6.94 -5.57 -1.72
C PHE A 135 -6.11 -4.70 -2.69
N TYR A 136 -6.30 -3.38 -2.69
CA TYR A 136 -5.53 -2.49 -3.58
C TYR A 136 -4.02 -2.52 -3.28
N THR A 137 -3.61 -2.52 -2.01
CA THR A 137 -2.18 -2.58 -1.68
C THR A 137 -1.58 -3.94 -2.03
N SER A 138 -2.32 -5.04 -1.89
CA SER A 138 -1.86 -6.37 -2.32
C SER A 138 -1.65 -6.44 -3.84
N MET A 139 -2.52 -5.78 -4.60
CA MET A 139 -2.36 -5.64 -6.05
C MET A 139 -1.07 -4.86 -6.38
N VAL A 140 -0.85 -3.68 -5.77
CA VAL A 140 0.39 -2.91 -5.98
C VAL A 140 1.62 -3.74 -5.60
N ARG A 141 1.58 -4.43 -4.45
CA ARG A 141 2.68 -5.27 -3.96
C ARG A 141 3.01 -6.41 -4.93
N SER A 142 2.03 -7.00 -5.59
CA SER A 142 2.25 -8.09 -6.55
C SER A 142 3.06 -7.68 -7.79
N PHE A 143 3.14 -6.39 -8.10
CA PHE A 143 4.01 -5.87 -9.16
C PHE A 143 5.46 -5.69 -8.71
N LEU A 144 5.74 -5.72 -7.40
CA LEU A 144 7.09 -5.57 -6.88
C LEU A 144 7.82 -6.91 -6.87
N GLY A 145 8.81 -7.06 -7.75
CA GLY A 145 9.76 -8.17 -7.67
C GLY A 145 10.65 -8.09 -6.42
N SER A 146 11.41 -9.15 -6.16
CA SER A 146 12.30 -9.25 -4.99
C SER A 146 13.35 -8.14 -4.95
N GLU A 147 13.96 -7.81 -6.10
CA GLU A 147 14.97 -6.74 -6.23
C GLU A 147 14.39 -5.37 -5.84
N ILE A 148 13.20 -5.04 -6.34
CA ILE A 148 12.54 -3.76 -6.08
C ILE A 148 12.03 -3.68 -4.65
N THR A 149 11.54 -4.80 -4.11
CA THR A 149 11.11 -4.90 -2.71
C THR A 149 12.30 -4.67 -1.77
N LEU A 150 13.46 -5.27 -2.06
CA LEU A 150 14.67 -5.04 -1.28
C LEU A 150 15.10 -3.57 -1.34
N LEU A 151 15.16 -2.97 -2.54
CA LEU A 151 15.46 -1.55 -2.70
C LEU A 151 14.47 -0.65 -1.95
N LEU A 152 13.18 -0.95 -2.00
CA LEU A 152 12.16 -0.21 -1.25
C LEU A 152 12.46 -0.18 0.25
N ILE A 153 12.80 -1.34 0.81
CA ILE A 153 13.07 -1.51 2.24
C ILE A 153 14.36 -0.78 2.63
N ILE A 154 15.40 -0.87 1.79
CA ILE A 154 16.64 -0.11 1.98
C ILE A 154 16.36 1.38 1.93
N ASN A 155 15.55 1.87 0.99
CA ASN A 155 15.23 3.30 0.85
C ASN A 155 14.65 3.89 2.12
N ILE A 156 13.67 3.19 2.71
CA ILE A 156 12.87 3.71 3.82
C ILE A 156 13.42 3.31 5.20
N SER A 157 14.53 2.56 5.28
CA SER A 157 15.06 2.02 6.54
C SER A 157 15.37 3.10 7.57
N HIS A 158 15.95 4.22 7.13
CA HIS A 158 16.22 5.38 7.97
C HIS A 158 14.95 6.12 8.44
N GLY A 159 13.75 5.73 7.98
CA GLY A 159 12.48 6.36 8.32
C GLY A 159 12.23 6.35 9.83
N ASN A 160 12.15 7.53 10.44
CA ASN A 160 11.94 7.71 11.88
C ASN A 160 10.98 8.88 12.15
N GLU A 161 10.62 9.11 13.41
CA GLU A 161 9.65 10.14 13.83
C GLU A 161 10.00 11.57 13.33
N GLU A 162 11.26 11.83 13.04
CA GLU A 162 11.80 13.16 12.71
C GLU A 162 11.92 13.41 11.20
N ASN A 163 11.71 12.41 10.33
CA ASN A 163 11.95 12.56 8.90
C ASN A 163 10.74 12.25 8.00
N GLN A 164 10.87 12.70 6.75
CA GLN A 164 9.81 12.59 5.74
C GLN A 164 9.48 11.15 5.32
N TYR A 165 10.37 10.19 5.59
CA TYR A 165 10.20 8.79 5.21
C TYR A 165 9.36 8.01 6.23
N ARG A 166 9.09 8.57 7.42
CA ARG A 166 8.25 7.99 8.46
C ARG A 166 6.93 7.43 7.92
N GLU A 167 6.19 8.27 7.22
CA GLU A 167 4.86 7.92 6.75
C GLU A 167 4.94 6.84 5.67
N TYR A 168 5.99 6.87 4.84
CA TYR A 168 6.19 5.83 3.85
C TYR A 168 6.52 4.49 4.52
N ARG A 169 7.47 4.48 5.47
CA ARG A 169 7.80 3.31 6.29
C ARG A 169 6.55 2.73 6.97
N ARG A 170 5.75 3.58 7.61
CA ARG A 170 4.48 3.18 8.23
C ARG A 170 3.53 2.47 7.27
N LEU A 171 3.41 2.95 6.02
CA LEU A 171 2.56 2.32 5.01
C LEU A 171 3.10 0.94 4.60
N ILE A 172 4.41 0.82 4.38
CA ILE A 172 5.06 -0.45 4.02
C ILE A 172 4.86 -1.50 5.12
N GLU A 173 5.04 -1.12 6.38
CA GLU A 173 4.82 -1.99 7.54
C GLU A 173 3.34 -2.35 7.69
N LYS A 174 2.44 -1.36 7.65
CA LYS A 174 0.98 -1.55 7.77
C LYS A 174 0.40 -2.50 6.74
N TYR A 175 0.91 -2.44 5.50
CA TYR A 175 0.45 -3.25 4.38
C TYR A 175 1.34 -4.46 4.09
N MET A 176 2.25 -4.79 5.01
CA MET A 176 2.99 -6.04 5.04
C MET A 176 3.80 -6.27 3.75
N TYR A 177 4.49 -5.24 3.26
CA TYR A 177 5.24 -5.33 2.00
C TYR A 177 6.43 -6.29 2.07
N LEU A 178 6.86 -6.70 3.27
CA LEU A 178 7.92 -7.67 3.49
C LEU A 178 7.41 -9.12 3.43
N GLU A 179 6.11 -9.35 3.16
CA GLU A 179 5.51 -10.70 3.12
C GLU A 179 6.12 -11.62 2.06
N HIS A 180 6.60 -11.06 0.94
CA HIS A 180 7.21 -11.81 -0.16
C HIS A 180 8.71 -11.54 -0.31
N LEU A 181 9.33 -10.89 0.69
CA LEU A 181 10.77 -10.68 0.67
C LEU A 181 11.48 -12.03 0.85
N ILE A 182 12.34 -12.37 -0.11
CA ILE A 182 13.20 -13.54 -0.01
C ILE A 182 14.36 -13.17 0.92
N LEU A 183 14.44 -13.85 2.06
CA LEU A 183 15.47 -13.62 3.08
C LEU A 183 16.64 -14.61 2.98
N ASP A 184 16.51 -15.60 2.10
CA ASP A 184 17.60 -16.48 1.74
C ASP A 184 18.32 -15.93 0.53
N GLY A 185 19.53 -15.40 0.73
CA GLY A 185 20.43 -14.92 -0.31
C GLY A 185 20.71 -15.88 -1.47
N ASP A 186 20.70 -17.20 -1.30
CA ASP A 186 20.86 -18.14 -2.42
C ASP A 186 19.61 -18.10 -3.32
N THR A 187 18.44 -18.26 -2.70
CA THR A 187 17.15 -18.13 -3.38
C THR A 187 16.99 -16.74 -3.99
N PHE A 188 17.41 -15.69 -3.28
CA PHE A 188 17.36 -14.30 -3.75
C PHE A 188 18.27 -14.11 -4.96
N ALA A 189 19.53 -14.53 -4.89
CA ALA A 189 20.49 -14.44 -5.99
C ALA A 189 20.04 -15.24 -7.22
N SER A 190 19.37 -16.38 -7.01
CA SER A 190 18.80 -17.17 -8.11
C SER A 190 17.67 -16.45 -8.85
N GLY A 191 16.93 -15.58 -8.16
CA GLY A 191 15.83 -14.79 -8.72
C GLY A 191 16.26 -13.42 -9.27
N CYS A 192 17.53 -13.03 -9.10
CA CYS A 192 18.07 -11.77 -9.55
C CYS A 192 18.57 -11.80 -11.00
N SER A 193 18.72 -10.61 -11.58
CA SER A 193 19.38 -10.44 -12.88
C SER A 193 20.82 -10.97 -12.88
N GLU A 194 21.35 -11.36 -14.05
CA GLU A 194 22.68 -11.97 -14.17
C GLU A 194 23.80 -11.08 -13.62
N SER A 195 23.74 -9.76 -13.84
CA SER A 195 24.72 -8.82 -13.28
C SER A 195 24.73 -8.82 -11.74
N VAL A 196 23.54 -8.87 -11.13
CA VAL A 196 23.38 -8.89 -9.67
C VAL A 196 23.83 -10.24 -9.11
N ARG A 197 23.43 -11.34 -9.75
CA ARG A 197 23.86 -12.69 -9.38
C ARG A 197 25.38 -12.85 -9.48
N ASN A 198 26.00 -12.39 -10.56
CA ASN A 198 27.45 -12.46 -10.73
C ASN A 198 28.17 -11.62 -9.67
N GLY A 199 27.62 -10.44 -9.34
CA GLY A 199 28.10 -9.65 -8.22
C GLY A 199 28.01 -10.39 -6.88
N LEU A 200 26.87 -11.01 -6.57
CA LEU A 200 26.65 -11.76 -5.34
C LEU A 200 27.49 -13.06 -5.25
N MET A 201 27.73 -13.72 -6.38
CA MET A 201 28.50 -14.98 -6.50
C MET A 201 30.02 -14.77 -6.41
N LEU A 202 30.53 -13.60 -6.81
CA LEU A 202 31.95 -13.25 -6.71
C LEU A 202 32.44 -13.05 -5.26
N GLU A 203 31.54 -13.06 -4.27
CA GLU A 203 31.85 -12.71 -2.87
C GLU A 203 31.78 -13.88 -1.86
N ASP A 204 31.88 -15.14 -2.30
CA ASP A 204 32.02 -16.31 -1.39
C ASP A 204 31.01 -16.34 -0.22
N SER A 205 29.71 -16.21 -0.50
CA SER A 205 28.66 -16.29 0.53
C SER A 205 28.25 -17.73 0.91
N TYR A 206 29.13 -18.73 0.70
CA TYR A 206 28.93 -20.09 1.18
C TYR A 206 29.60 -20.30 2.55
N ASN A 207 28.83 -20.15 3.63
CA ASN A 207 29.13 -20.84 4.88
C ASN A 207 28.19 -22.05 5.00
N THR A 208 28.71 -23.22 4.64
CA THR A 208 28.01 -24.51 4.54
C THR A 208 27.42 -25.00 5.88
N GLU A 209 27.73 -24.34 7.00
CA GLU A 209 27.30 -24.79 8.34
C GLU A 209 26.05 -24.08 8.87
N ASN A 210 25.62 -22.93 8.33
CA ASN A 210 24.65 -22.08 9.03
C ASN A 210 23.37 -21.63 8.30
N TYR A 211 23.22 -21.84 6.98
CA TYR A 211 22.06 -21.33 6.21
C TYR A 211 21.73 -19.86 6.54
N VAL A 212 22.78 -19.03 6.67
CA VAL A 212 22.67 -17.58 6.82
C VAL A 212 23.40 -17.01 5.63
N THR A 213 22.64 -16.36 4.78
CA THR A 213 23.16 -15.83 3.55
C THR A 213 24.05 -14.63 3.83
N GLY A 214 25.23 -14.59 3.19
CA GLY A 214 26.31 -13.62 3.47
C GLY A 214 26.00 -12.15 3.17
N LEU A 215 24.73 -11.76 3.08
CA LEU A 215 24.27 -10.38 2.93
C LEU A 215 23.80 -9.85 4.29
N GLU A 216 24.70 -9.15 4.98
CA GLU A 216 24.46 -8.50 6.27
C GLU A 216 23.20 -7.61 6.28
N VAL A 217 22.90 -6.97 5.15
CA VAL A 217 21.68 -6.16 4.94
C VAL A 217 20.37 -6.92 5.21
N LEU A 218 20.29 -8.22 4.88
CA LEU A 218 19.07 -9.01 5.09
C LEU A 218 18.85 -9.31 6.57
N ASP A 219 19.92 -9.60 7.30
CA ASP A 219 19.89 -9.77 8.76
C ASP A 219 19.50 -8.47 9.45
N ASP A 220 20.04 -7.34 9.00
CA ASP A 220 19.71 -6.03 9.54
C ASP A 220 18.25 -5.65 9.28
N ILE A 221 17.70 -5.98 8.11
CA ILE A 221 16.26 -5.83 7.83
C ILE A 221 15.43 -6.67 8.81
N CYS A 222 15.85 -7.90 9.09
CA CYS A 222 15.18 -8.76 10.07
C CYS A 222 15.23 -8.16 11.48
N LYS A 223 16.31 -7.47 11.86
CA LYS A 223 16.42 -6.78 13.16
C LYS A 223 15.55 -5.53 13.21
N GLU A 224 15.64 -4.68 12.19
CA GLU A 224 15.05 -3.33 12.13
C GLU A 224 13.51 -3.33 12.04
N TYR A 225 12.92 -4.23 11.26
CA TYR A 225 11.47 -4.20 11.01
C TYR A 225 10.68 -5.09 11.98
N PRO A 226 9.43 -4.71 12.34
CA PRO A 226 8.60 -5.52 13.22
C PRO A 226 8.12 -6.79 12.50
N ILE A 227 7.94 -7.89 13.26
CA ILE A 227 7.54 -9.21 12.73
C ILE A 227 6.21 -9.13 11.96
N SER A 228 5.31 -8.24 12.36
CA SER A 228 4.03 -8.03 11.67
C SER A 228 4.18 -7.61 10.21
N SER A 229 5.25 -6.90 9.86
CA SER A 229 5.52 -6.44 8.49
C SER A 229 5.82 -7.61 7.53
N PHE A 230 6.31 -8.73 8.05
CA PHE A 230 6.61 -9.95 7.29
C PHE A 230 5.38 -10.85 7.10
N GLY A 231 4.27 -10.62 7.79
CA GLY A 231 3.04 -11.40 7.55
C GLY A 231 3.18 -12.92 7.62
N ASN A 232 2.79 -13.58 6.52
CA ASN A 232 2.90 -15.02 6.34
C ASN A 232 4.12 -15.44 5.51
N ASN A 233 5.17 -14.61 5.50
CA ASN A 233 6.41 -14.89 4.77
C ASN A 233 6.95 -16.29 5.11
N ASP A 234 7.34 -17.05 4.08
CA ASP A 234 7.87 -18.42 4.20
C ASP A 234 9.12 -18.47 5.10
N TRP A 235 9.88 -17.37 5.13
CA TRP A 235 11.10 -17.16 5.90
C TRP A 235 10.86 -16.60 7.32
N LYS A 236 9.61 -16.53 7.79
CA LYS A 236 9.29 -15.97 9.12
C LYS A 236 10.03 -16.66 10.28
N LYS A 237 10.31 -17.96 10.15
CA LYS A 237 11.14 -18.70 11.13
C LYS A 237 12.57 -18.15 11.21
N LEU A 238 13.14 -17.75 10.07
CA LEU A 238 14.46 -17.12 10.01
C LEU A 238 14.44 -15.75 10.70
N VAL A 239 13.42 -14.93 10.44
CA VAL A 239 13.23 -13.63 11.11
C VAL A 239 13.20 -13.78 12.63
N LEU A 240 12.45 -14.75 13.14
CA LEU A 240 12.39 -15.05 14.58
C LEU A 240 13.77 -15.48 15.11
N LYS A 241 14.45 -16.41 14.42
CA LYS A 241 15.80 -16.87 14.80
C LYS A 241 16.81 -15.71 14.89
N VAL A 242 16.78 -14.77 13.94
CA VAL A 242 17.67 -13.60 13.93
C VAL A 242 17.33 -12.65 15.09
N LYS A 243 16.03 -12.40 15.34
CA LYS A 243 15.59 -11.55 16.45
C LYS A 243 15.91 -12.18 17.82
N ASP A 244 15.74 -13.49 17.97
CA ASP A 244 16.02 -14.24 19.21
C ASP A 244 17.52 -14.28 19.55
N LYS A 245 18.38 -14.37 18.53
CA LYS A 245 19.84 -14.22 18.71
C LYS A 245 20.20 -12.83 19.24
N ASN A 246 19.46 -11.80 18.84
CA ASN A 246 19.71 -10.42 19.26
C ASN A 246 19.20 -10.14 20.69
N SER A 247 18.13 -10.82 21.14
CA SER A 247 17.64 -10.71 22.52
C SER A 247 18.42 -11.55 23.53
N ASN A 248 19.10 -12.61 23.09
CA ASN A 248 20.04 -13.39 23.92
C ASN A 248 21.48 -12.83 23.90
N GLY A 249 21.76 -11.83 23.05
CA GLY A 249 22.97 -11.01 23.10
C GLY A 249 22.77 -9.82 24.03
N VAL A 250 22.69 -10.08 25.34
CA VAL A 250 22.86 -9.02 26.35
C VAL A 250 24.33 -8.59 26.31
N PRO A 251 24.67 -7.29 26.37
CA PRO A 251 26.05 -6.87 26.63
C PRO A 251 26.61 -7.48 27.93
#